data_AF-A0A5A7UB41-F1
#
_entry.id   AF-A0A5A7UB41-F1
#
_cell.length_a   1.000
_cell.length_b   1.000
_cell.length_c   1.000
_cell.angle_alpha   90.00
_cell.angle_beta   90.00
_cell.angle_gamma   90.00
#
_symmetry.space_group_name_H-M   'P 1'
#
loop_
_entity.id
_entity.type
_entity.pdbx_description
1 polymer ?
#
loop_
_entity_poly.entity_id
_entity_poly.type
_entity_poly.pdbx_seq_one_letter_code
_entity_poly.pdbx_strand_id
1 'polypeptide(L)'
;MNVLFIKYCCLVPYVVVVIAMMGESCLGGSKTMPPFSSWKVVVFNQLSPGQSLTVHCKSKDNDLGEHSLRVGEKFSWKFKENLFSTTRFWCSLTSSSKKTVTMDVFWPERHDWLAYRCNYATCIWVAQDDGIYIVNVSTNLREFVRKWDN
;
A
#
# COMPACT_ATOMS: atom_id res chain seq x y z
N MET A 1 48.04 -36.55 22.33
CA MET A 1 46.98 -35.78 23.00
C MET A 1 46.50 -34.69 22.05
N ASN A 2 45.30 -34.88 21.50
CA ASN A 2 44.40 -33.92 20.83
C ASN A 2 44.73 -33.38 19.43
N VAL A 3 44.45 -34.26 18.45
CA VAL A 3 44.05 -33.95 17.07
C VAL A 3 42.64 -33.34 17.09
N LEU A 4 42.52 -32.00 17.19
CA LEU A 4 41.19 -31.35 17.06
C LEU A 4 41.18 -29.94 16.43
N PHE A 5 42.34 -29.36 16.08
CA PHE A 5 42.41 -28.00 15.52
C PHE A 5 42.42 -27.93 13.97
N ILE A 6 42.48 -29.07 13.27
CA ILE A 6 42.65 -29.11 11.80
C ILE A 6 41.32 -29.30 11.04
N LYS A 7 40.19 -29.56 11.71
CA LYS A 7 38.89 -29.74 11.03
C LYS A 7 38.11 -28.44 10.77
N TYR A 8 38.40 -27.35 11.48
CA TYR A 8 37.67 -26.08 11.33
C TYR A 8 38.26 -25.12 10.29
N CYS A 9 39.42 -25.45 9.71
CA CYS A 9 40.09 -24.61 8.71
C CYS A 9 39.56 -24.84 7.26
N CYS A 10 38.76 -25.88 7.02
CA CYS A 10 38.31 -26.29 5.68
C CYS A 10 36.79 -26.15 5.42
N LEU A 11 36.00 -25.60 6.35
CA LEU A 11 34.54 -25.44 6.17
C LEU A 11 34.08 -24.01 5.87
N VAL A 12 35.00 -23.09 5.62
CA VAL A 12 34.66 -21.72 5.20
C VAL A 12 35.12 -21.37 3.77
N PRO A 13 34.87 -22.22 2.73
CA PRO A 13 34.83 -21.70 1.37
C PRO A 13 33.40 -21.49 0.84
N TYR A 14 32.35 -21.86 1.59
CA TYR A 14 30.96 -21.71 1.12
C TYR A 14 30.27 -20.39 1.47
N VAL A 15 30.81 -19.59 2.39
CA VAL A 15 30.14 -18.36 2.86
C VAL A 15 30.65 -17.09 2.14
N VAL A 16 31.70 -17.18 1.30
CA VAL A 16 32.32 -15.99 0.70
C VAL A 16 32.03 -15.82 -0.81
N VAL A 17 31.28 -16.71 -1.45
CA VAL A 17 30.99 -16.63 -2.90
C VAL A 17 29.60 -16.07 -3.21
N VAL A 18 29.25 -14.92 -2.62
CA VAL A 18 28.06 -14.15 -3.08
C VAL A 18 28.35 -12.65 -3.27
N ILE A 19 29.59 -12.18 -3.07
CA ILE A 19 29.94 -10.74 -3.21
C ILE A 19 30.74 -10.45 -4.50
N ALA A 20 30.42 -11.13 -5.61
CA ALA A 20 31.07 -10.85 -6.90
C ALA A 20 30.13 -10.99 -8.11
N MET A 21 28.86 -10.63 -7.94
CA MET A 21 27.89 -10.46 -9.04
C MET A 21 27.24 -9.07 -8.95
N MET A 22 28.05 -8.04 -8.69
CA MET A 22 27.67 -6.66 -8.98
C MET A 22 28.29 -6.29 -10.32
N GLY A 23 27.68 -6.81 -11.38
CA GLY A 23 27.91 -6.33 -12.74
C GLY A 23 27.10 -5.06 -12.96
N GLU A 24 27.77 -4.03 -13.48
CA GLU A 24 27.17 -2.78 -13.93
C GLU A 24 26.02 -3.07 -14.92
N SER A 25 24.84 -2.53 -14.64
CA SER A 25 23.87 -2.21 -15.68
C SER A 25 23.50 -0.74 -15.56
N CYS A 26 23.74 -0.02 -16.64
CA CYS A 26 23.41 1.38 -16.80
C CYS A 26 21.89 1.59 -16.84
N LEU A 27 21.47 2.73 -16.29
CA LEU A 27 20.23 3.45 -16.54
C LEU A 27 18.91 2.69 -16.32
N GLY A 28 18.54 2.66 -15.04
CA GLY A 28 17.15 2.52 -14.63
C GLY A 28 17.09 2.72 -13.13
N GLY A 29 16.89 3.96 -12.67
CA GLY A 29 16.64 4.24 -11.27
C GLY A 29 15.33 3.61 -10.83
N SER A 30 15.32 2.30 -10.61
CA SER A 30 14.30 1.65 -9.81
C SER A 30 14.50 2.19 -8.41
N LYS A 31 13.57 3.03 -7.96
CA LYS A 31 13.49 3.42 -6.56
C LYS A 31 13.18 2.16 -5.78
N THR A 32 14.21 1.44 -5.34
CA THR A 32 14.04 0.36 -4.37
C THR A 32 13.58 1.02 -3.08
N MET A 33 12.27 0.96 -2.85
CA MET A 33 11.68 1.49 -1.65
C MET A 33 12.29 0.74 -0.46
N PRO A 34 12.81 1.45 0.55
CA PRO A 34 13.50 0.79 1.64
C PRO A 34 12.57 -0.25 2.29
N PRO A 35 13.10 -1.42 2.70
CA PRO A 35 12.30 -2.36 3.46
C PRO A 35 11.71 -1.61 4.66
N PHE A 36 10.44 -1.86 4.98
CA PHE A 36 9.68 -1.20 6.05
C PHE A 36 9.20 0.23 5.77
N SER A 37 8.95 0.58 4.50
CA SER A 37 8.25 1.81 4.15
C SER A 37 6.94 1.96 4.96
N SER A 38 6.75 3.14 5.54
CA SER A 38 5.60 3.44 6.40
C SER A 38 4.54 4.20 5.62
N TRP A 39 3.34 3.66 5.57
CA TRP A 39 2.24 4.17 4.77
C TRP A 39 1.07 4.58 5.63
N LYS A 40 0.32 5.56 5.15
CA LYS A 40 -1.00 5.93 5.67
C LYS A 40 -2.01 5.85 4.54
N VAL A 41 -3.15 5.21 4.79
CA VAL A 41 -4.30 5.24 3.89
C VAL A 41 -5.40 6.04 4.57
N VAL A 42 -6.06 6.90 3.79
CA VAL A 42 -7.19 7.73 4.21
C VAL A 42 -8.34 7.49 3.25
N VAL A 43 -9.52 7.18 3.78
CA VAL A 43 -10.79 7.17 3.05
C VAL A 43 -11.62 8.34 3.55
N PHE A 44 -11.99 9.24 2.65
CA PHE A 44 -12.71 10.47 2.96
C PHE A 44 -14.11 10.44 2.35
N ASN A 45 -15.14 10.67 3.17
CA ASN A 45 -16.51 10.80 2.70
C ASN A 45 -16.78 12.25 2.24
N GLN A 46 -16.96 12.44 0.92
CA GLN A 46 -17.39 13.69 0.31
C GLN A 46 -18.62 13.46 -0.60
N LEU A 47 -19.51 12.57 -0.16
CA LEU A 47 -20.85 12.43 -0.73
C LEU A 47 -21.70 13.69 -0.46
N SER A 48 -22.82 13.80 -1.18
CA SER A 48 -23.79 14.88 -0.97
C SER A 48 -24.32 14.93 0.48
N PRO A 49 -24.68 16.13 1.00
CA PRO A 49 -25.23 16.28 2.34
C PRO A 49 -26.38 15.31 2.64
N GLY A 50 -26.39 14.75 3.86
CA GLY A 50 -27.38 13.75 4.28
C GLY A 50 -27.05 12.30 3.89
N GLN A 51 -25.97 12.07 3.15
CA GLN A 51 -25.46 10.72 2.89
C GLN A 51 -24.45 10.25 3.95
N SER A 52 -24.29 8.94 4.05
CA SER A 52 -23.25 8.31 4.85
C SER A 52 -22.48 7.30 4.01
N LEU A 53 -21.23 7.05 4.37
CA LEU A 53 -20.36 6.08 3.74
C LEU A 53 -19.96 5.01 4.76
N THR A 54 -20.37 3.78 4.53
CA THR A 54 -19.86 2.62 5.26
C THR A 54 -18.58 2.15 4.59
N VAL A 55 -17.51 2.00 5.36
CA VAL A 55 -16.17 1.62 4.92
C VAL A 55 -15.75 0.35 5.66
N HIS A 56 -15.54 -0.74 4.93
CA HIS A 56 -14.95 -1.96 5.47
C HIS A 56 -13.64 -2.25 4.74
N CYS A 57 -12.51 -2.13 5.43
CA CYS A 57 -11.19 -2.34 4.86
C CYS A 57 -10.48 -3.51 5.52
N LYS A 58 -9.74 -4.28 4.73
CA LYS A 58 -8.91 -5.38 5.24
C LYS A 58 -7.71 -5.66 4.34
N SER A 59 -6.74 -6.36 4.90
CA SER A 59 -5.67 -7.03 4.17
C SER A 59 -5.86 -8.55 4.27
N LYS A 60 -4.89 -9.31 3.75
CA LYS A 60 -4.86 -10.77 3.93
C LYS A 60 -4.85 -11.18 5.41
N ASP A 61 -4.12 -10.42 6.23
CA ASP A 61 -3.77 -10.82 7.60
C ASP A 61 -4.48 -9.99 8.67
N ASN A 62 -5.14 -8.88 8.30
CA ASN A 62 -5.74 -7.96 9.25
C ASN A 62 -7.06 -7.36 8.73
N ASP A 63 -8.13 -7.53 9.49
CA ASP A 63 -9.42 -6.87 9.25
C ASP A 63 -9.48 -5.58 10.07
N LEU A 64 -9.67 -4.44 9.41
CA LEU A 64 -9.74 -3.13 10.08
C LEU A 64 -11.16 -2.80 10.57
N GLY A 65 -12.12 -3.67 10.28
CA GLY A 65 -13.53 -3.54 10.67
C GLY A 65 -14.32 -2.58 9.78
N GLU A 66 -15.59 -2.47 10.12
CA GLU A 66 -16.54 -1.59 9.46
C GLU A 66 -16.64 -0.24 10.20
N HIS A 67 -16.64 0.85 9.44
CA HIS A 67 -16.71 2.22 9.94
C HIS A 67 -17.78 2.99 9.17
N SER A 68 -18.71 3.64 9.87
CA SER A 68 -19.70 4.52 9.26
C SER A 68 -19.22 5.97 9.34
N LEU A 69 -19.07 6.63 8.19
CA LEU A 69 -18.58 7.99 8.06
C LEU A 69 -19.71 8.92 7.61
N ARG A 70 -19.93 9.99 8.36
CA ARG A 70 -20.76 11.14 7.93
C ARG A 70 -20.01 11.94 6.86
N VAL A 71 -20.74 12.79 6.13
CA VAL A 71 -20.12 13.72 5.18
C VAL A 71 -19.08 14.57 5.91
N GLY A 72 -17.86 14.64 5.37
CA GLY A 72 -16.76 15.37 6.00
C GLY A 72 -15.88 14.52 6.93
N GLU A 73 -16.29 13.30 7.28
CA GLU A 73 -15.49 12.40 8.13
C GLU A 73 -14.53 11.52 7.33
N LYS A 74 -13.47 11.07 8.02
CA LYS A 74 -12.37 10.29 7.44
C LYS A 74 -12.09 9.06 8.28
N PHE A 75 -11.91 7.92 7.61
CA PHE A 75 -11.29 6.74 8.19
C PHE A 75 -9.83 6.67 7.74
N SER A 76 -8.90 6.37 8.65
CA SER A 76 -7.50 6.22 8.28
C SER A 76 -6.73 5.29 9.21
N TRP A 77 -5.72 4.62 8.65
CA TRP A 77 -4.81 3.77 9.40
C TRP A 77 -3.39 3.91 8.85
N LYS A 78 -2.42 3.55 9.69
CA LYS A 78 -0.99 3.49 9.32
C LYS A 78 -0.52 2.05 9.40
N PHE A 79 0.41 1.69 8.53
CA PHE A 79 1.05 0.38 8.54
C PHE A 79 2.48 0.47 7.99
N LYS A 80 3.25 -0.59 8.21
CA LYS A 80 4.56 -0.80 7.59
C LYS A 80 4.43 -1.94 6.59
N GLU A 81 5.09 -1.81 5.44
CA GLU A 81 5.20 -2.94 4.52
C GLU A 81 5.97 -4.11 5.14
N ASN A 82 5.62 -5.32 4.72
CA ASN A 82 6.38 -6.52 5.07
C ASN A 82 7.70 -6.60 4.28
N LEU A 83 8.63 -7.45 4.72
CA LEU A 83 9.97 -7.57 4.09
C LEU A 83 9.93 -7.94 2.61
N PHE A 84 8.83 -8.55 2.15
CA PHE A 84 8.68 -9.02 0.78
C PHE A 84 7.87 -8.06 -0.10
N SER A 85 7.50 -6.87 0.42
CA SER A 85 6.66 -5.88 -0.26
C SER A 85 5.42 -6.51 -0.91
N THR A 86 4.70 -7.35 -0.16
CA THR A 86 3.47 -8.01 -0.61
C THR A 86 2.21 -7.47 0.07
N THR A 87 2.34 -6.42 0.88
CA THR A 87 1.23 -5.83 1.63
C THR A 87 0.18 -5.24 0.70
N ARG A 88 -1.06 -5.72 0.81
CA ARG A 88 -2.21 -5.25 0.02
C ARG A 88 -3.39 -4.99 0.95
N PHE A 89 -4.08 -3.87 0.74
CA PHE A 89 -5.34 -3.55 1.39
C PHE A 89 -6.42 -3.28 0.35
N TRP A 90 -7.60 -3.83 0.58
CA TRP A 90 -8.79 -3.54 -0.19
C TRP A 90 -9.92 -3.08 0.74
N CYS A 91 -10.81 -2.24 0.22
CA CYS A 91 -11.96 -1.73 0.93
C CYS A 91 -13.23 -1.97 0.13
N SER A 92 -14.30 -2.32 0.84
CA SER A 92 -15.68 -2.23 0.37
C SER A 92 -16.26 -0.93 0.90
N LEU A 93 -16.71 -0.08 -0.02
CA LEU A 93 -17.32 1.20 0.26
C LEU A 93 -18.80 1.12 -0.12
N THR A 94 -19.69 1.48 0.80
CA THR A 94 -21.14 1.43 0.59
C THR A 94 -21.77 2.75 0.96
N SER A 95 -22.42 3.41 0.00
CA SER A 95 -23.20 4.62 0.25
C SER A 95 -24.53 4.30 0.94
N SER A 96 -25.13 5.29 1.62
CA SER A 96 -26.50 5.16 2.14
C SER A 96 -27.55 4.88 1.06
N SER A 97 -27.27 5.21 -0.20
CA SER A 97 -28.10 4.87 -1.37
C SER A 97 -27.86 3.45 -1.91
N LYS A 98 -27.17 2.59 -1.15
CA LYS A 98 -26.85 1.18 -1.49
C LYS A 98 -25.92 0.97 -2.69
N LYS A 99 -25.39 2.04 -3.29
CA LYS A 99 -24.29 1.93 -4.24
C LYS A 99 -23.05 1.44 -3.52
N THR A 100 -22.41 0.41 -4.07
CA THR A 100 -21.26 -0.26 -3.44
C THR A 100 -20.10 -0.30 -4.41
N VAL A 101 -18.87 -0.31 -3.90
CA VAL A 101 -17.68 -0.61 -4.71
C VAL A 101 -16.65 -1.29 -3.84
N THR A 102 -16.03 -2.35 -4.36
CA THR A 102 -14.89 -3.02 -3.70
C THR A 102 -13.64 -2.84 -4.52
N MET A 103 -12.61 -2.21 -3.95
CA MET A 103 -11.38 -1.87 -4.67
C MET A 103 -10.15 -1.96 -3.79
N ASP A 104 -8.99 -2.16 -4.42
CA ASP A 104 -7.71 -2.00 -3.76
C ASP A 104 -7.46 -0.53 -3.43
N VAL A 105 -7.07 -0.28 -2.19
CA VAL A 105 -6.71 1.05 -1.70
C VAL A 105 -5.21 1.18 -1.43
N PHE A 106 -4.52 0.04 -1.39
CA PHE A 106 -3.08 -0.07 -1.37
C PHE A 106 -2.64 -1.41 -1.94
N TRP A 107 -1.65 -1.40 -2.82
CA TRP A 107 -1.05 -2.61 -3.36
C TRP A 107 0.42 -2.35 -3.70
N PRO A 108 1.27 -3.40 -3.69
CA PRO A 108 2.64 -3.24 -4.12
C PRO A 108 2.67 -3.08 -5.64
N GLU A 109 3.37 -2.07 -6.12
CA GLU A 109 3.46 -1.75 -7.55
C GLU A 109 4.85 -1.89 -8.11
N ARG A 110 4.92 -2.22 -9.40
CA ARG A 110 6.16 -2.19 -10.19
C ARG A 110 6.38 -0.88 -10.94
N HIS A 111 5.32 -0.08 -11.14
CA HIS A 111 5.32 1.10 -12.02
C HIS A 111 4.97 2.41 -11.28
N ASP A 112 5.05 2.43 -9.95
CA ASP A 112 4.93 3.63 -9.09
C ASP A 112 3.66 4.50 -9.29
N TRP A 113 2.58 4.02 -9.91
CA TRP A 113 1.38 4.82 -10.17
C TRP A 113 0.72 5.32 -8.88
N LEU A 114 0.49 4.41 -7.95
CA LEU A 114 -0.04 4.64 -6.61
C LEU A 114 1.00 5.35 -5.76
N ALA A 115 2.24 4.84 -5.76
CA ALA A 115 3.30 5.40 -4.93
C ALA A 115 3.57 6.88 -5.22
N TYR A 116 3.57 7.25 -6.51
CA TYR A 116 3.67 8.64 -6.96
C TYR A 116 2.51 9.50 -6.47
N ARG A 117 1.27 9.04 -6.61
CA ARG A 117 0.07 9.78 -6.16
C ARG A 117 0.04 9.95 -4.65
N CYS A 118 0.49 8.94 -3.93
CA CYS A 118 0.56 8.95 -2.48
C CYS A 118 1.82 9.66 -1.95
N ASN A 119 2.65 10.23 -2.83
CA ASN A 119 3.95 10.81 -2.51
C ASN A 119 4.79 9.92 -1.58
N TYR A 120 4.81 8.61 -1.86
CA TYR A 120 5.53 7.59 -1.12
C TYR A 120 5.23 7.56 0.40
N ALA A 121 4.06 8.07 0.84
CA ALA A 121 3.72 8.15 2.26
C ALA A 121 2.21 8.05 2.56
N THR A 122 1.37 8.87 1.94
CA THR A 122 -0.07 8.97 2.28
C THR A 122 -0.94 8.83 1.06
N CYS A 123 -1.72 7.77 0.99
CA CYS A 123 -2.75 7.57 -0.02
C CYS A 123 -4.09 8.13 0.47
N ILE A 124 -4.71 9.01 -0.32
CA ILE A 124 -6.00 9.62 0.02
C ILE A 124 -7.03 9.24 -1.04
N TRP A 125 -8.00 8.46 -0.62
CA TRP A 125 -9.17 8.06 -1.40
C TRP A 125 -10.37 8.91 -1.00
N VAL A 126 -11.13 9.39 -1.97
CA VAL A 126 -12.30 10.26 -1.76
C VAL A 126 -13.51 9.63 -2.44
N ALA A 127 -14.57 9.37 -1.66
CA ALA A 127 -15.85 8.94 -2.21
C ALA A 127 -16.71 10.18 -2.50
N GLN A 128 -17.22 10.26 -3.73
CA GLN A 128 -18.16 11.28 -4.21
C GLN A 128 -19.37 10.61 -4.88
N ASP A 129 -20.41 11.39 -5.20
CA ASP A 129 -21.71 10.85 -5.67
C ASP A 129 -21.61 10.05 -6.97
N ASP A 130 -20.64 10.40 -7.82
CA ASP A 130 -20.37 9.81 -9.13
C ASP A 130 -19.35 8.66 -9.09
N GLY A 131 -18.45 8.64 -8.11
CA GLY A 131 -17.49 7.56 -7.93
C GLY A 131 -16.39 7.83 -6.91
N ILE A 132 -15.32 7.06 -7.03
CA ILE A 132 -14.15 7.09 -6.16
C ILE A 132 -12.97 7.74 -6.86
N TYR A 133 -12.32 8.64 -6.15
CA TYR A 133 -11.17 9.41 -6.59
C TYR A 133 -9.95 9.10 -5.73
N ILE A 134 -8.76 9.26 -6.32
CA ILE A 134 -7.49 9.35 -5.58
C ILE A 134 -6.96 10.78 -5.65
N VAL A 135 -6.37 11.26 -4.56
CA VAL A 135 -5.63 12.54 -4.56
C VAL A 135 -4.18 12.27 -4.93
N ASN A 136 -3.69 12.95 -5.95
CA ASN A 136 -2.28 13.10 -6.21
C ASN A 136 -1.72 14.14 -5.24
N VAL A 137 -1.00 13.71 -4.20
CA VAL A 137 -0.52 14.55 -3.11
C VAL A 137 0.47 15.61 -3.59
N SER A 138 1.26 15.31 -4.62
CA SER A 138 2.27 16.24 -5.14
C SER A 138 1.64 17.39 -5.94
N THR A 139 0.57 17.13 -6.68
CA THR A 139 -0.11 18.14 -7.52
C THR A 139 -1.39 18.69 -6.89
N ASN A 140 -1.85 18.06 -5.81
CA ASN A 140 -3.14 18.30 -5.17
C ASN A 140 -4.36 18.13 -6.11
N LEU A 141 -4.19 17.33 -7.17
CA LEU A 141 -5.27 17.02 -8.11
C LEU A 141 -6.01 15.75 -7.69
N ARG A 142 -7.33 15.74 -7.95
CA ARG A 142 -8.17 14.55 -7.78
C ARG A 142 -8.33 13.87 -9.11
N GLU A 143 -8.08 12.57 -9.13
CA GLU A 143 -8.16 11.75 -10.33
C GLU A 143 -9.26 10.71 -10.12
N PHE A 144 -10.21 10.66 -11.06
CA PHE A 144 -11.27 9.66 -11.04
C PHE A 144 -10.68 8.28 -11.27
N VAL A 145 -10.96 7.32 -10.37
CA VAL A 145 -10.40 5.97 -10.45
C VAL A 145 -11.48 4.95 -10.80
N ARG A 146 -12.65 5.06 -10.16
CA ARG A 146 -13.68 4.02 -10.31
C ARG A 146 -15.08 4.55 -10.09
N LYS A 147 -16.02 4.09 -10.93
CA LYS A 147 -17.45 4.31 -10.73
C LYS A 147 -18.00 3.35 -9.68
N TRP A 148 -19.06 3.76 -8.98
CA TRP A 148 -19.87 2.84 -8.17
C TRP A 148 -20.37 1.64 -8.99
N ASP A 149 -20.42 0.47 -8.37
CA ASP A 149 -21.09 -0.70 -8.96
C ASP A 149 -22.62 -0.50 -8.83
N ASN A 150 -23.37 -0.85 -9.89
CA ASN A 150 -24.83 -0.70 -9.98
C ASN A 150 -25.59 -1.81 -9.27
#